data_AF-A0A950WVK2-F1
#
_entry.id   AF-A0A950WVK2-F1
#
_cell.length_a   1.000
_cell.length_b   1.000
_cell.length_c   1.000
_cell.angle_alpha   90.00
_cell.angle_beta   90.00
_cell.angle_gamma   90.00
#
_symmetry.space_group_name_H-M   'P 1'
#
loop_
_entity.id
_entity.type
_entity.pdbx_description
1 polymer ?
#
loop_
_entity_poly.entity_id
_entity_poly.type
_entity_poly.pdbx_seq_one_letter_code
_entity_poly.pdbx_strand_id
1 'polypeptide(L)'
;MSRLARLSLVTTILTFLLATAGGLVRATDSGLGCPGWPTCYGRWIPPANHHAIIEWTHRLLASLVSFGVIATCVVAVLFYRRDRRTVTLGLAIVPLVIGQALLGAYVVKHKLEAWTVVAHLGLGMGFAATLIFLTVHLTTTSRGRATPRTLGLLTAAAGGVFLQLLLGSWVTGQEAGLAFKDWPLYGGKVVPNLGHESAALQFAHRTWAYVLV
;
A
#
# COMPACT_ATOMS: atom_id res chain seq x y z
N MET A 1 -26.57 -2.18 7.12
CA MET A 1 -25.50 -1.31 6.54
C MET A 1 -26.10 -0.34 5.54
N SER A 2 -25.71 0.94 5.56
CA SER A 2 -26.17 1.93 4.58
C SER A 2 -25.59 1.64 3.18
N ARG A 3 -26.17 2.26 2.13
CA ARG A 3 -25.64 2.14 0.75
C ARG A 3 -24.19 2.62 0.66
N LEU A 4 -23.86 3.73 1.34
CA LEU A 4 -22.48 4.26 1.41
C LEU A 4 -21.54 3.30 2.14
N ALA A 5 -21.97 2.68 3.25
CA ALA A 5 -21.17 1.71 3.97
C ALA A 5 -20.83 0.48 3.12
N ARG A 6 -21.80 0.00 2.32
CA ARG A 6 -21.58 -1.13 1.40
C ARG A 6 -20.60 -0.76 0.28
N LEU A 7 -20.77 0.43 -0.31
CA LEU A 7 -19.86 0.94 -1.34
C LEU A 7 -18.42 1.05 -0.79
N SER A 8 -18.24 1.71 0.34
CA SER A 8 -16.93 1.88 1.00
C SER A 8 -16.29 0.53 1.34
N LEU A 9 -17.09 -0.45 1.81
CA LEU A 9 -16.60 -1.81 2.10
C LEU A 9 -16.12 -2.51 0.82
N VAL A 10 -16.90 -2.47 -0.26
CA VAL A 10 -16.50 -3.07 -1.55
C VAL A 10 -15.23 -2.41 -2.07
N THR A 11 -15.14 -1.08 -2.04
CA THR A 11 -13.92 -0.36 -2.44
C THR A 11 -12.72 -0.71 -1.56
N THR A 12 -12.93 -0.92 -0.26
CA THR A 12 -11.87 -1.37 0.66
C THR A 12 -11.38 -2.77 0.29
N ILE A 13 -12.28 -3.73 0.04
CA ILE A 13 -11.91 -5.09 -0.38
C ILE A 13 -11.14 -5.03 -1.71
N LEU A 14 -11.62 -4.27 -2.68
CA LEU A 14 -10.92 -4.07 -3.96
C LEU A 14 -9.53 -3.43 -3.76
N THR A 15 -9.38 -2.51 -2.79
CA THR A 15 -8.09 -1.91 -2.45
C THR A 15 -7.12 -2.92 -1.86
N PHE A 16 -7.60 -3.85 -1.03
CA PHE A 16 -6.77 -4.97 -0.55
C PHE A 16 -6.33 -5.88 -1.71
N LEU A 17 -7.25 -6.22 -2.62
CA LEU A 17 -6.91 -7.00 -3.83
C LEU A 17 -5.93 -6.25 -4.75
N LEU A 18 -6.05 -4.93 -4.84
CA LEU A 18 -5.12 -4.10 -5.58
C LEU A 18 -3.71 -4.12 -4.96
N ALA A 19 -3.63 -4.03 -3.63
CA ALA A 19 -2.36 -4.08 -2.91
C ALA A 19 -1.68 -5.44 -3.08
N THR A 20 -2.43 -6.54 -3.00
CA THR A 20 -1.88 -7.89 -3.27
C THR A 20 -1.46 -8.06 -4.72
N ALA A 21 -2.23 -7.52 -5.68
CA ALA A 21 -1.82 -7.50 -7.08
C ALA A 21 -0.53 -6.69 -7.30
N GLY A 22 -0.34 -5.57 -6.57
CA GLY A 22 0.92 -4.81 -6.60
C GLY A 22 2.10 -5.61 -6.03
N GLY A 23 1.88 -6.35 -4.93
CA GLY A 23 2.86 -7.31 -4.41
C GLY A 23 3.21 -8.40 -5.41
N LEU A 24 2.23 -8.94 -6.14
CA LEU A 24 2.43 -9.92 -7.21
C LEU A 24 3.27 -9.35 -8.36
N VAL A 25 2.95 -8.13 -8.84
CA VAL A 25 3.73 -7.43 -9.87
C VAL A 25 5.21 -7.36 -9.49
N ARG A 26 5.50 -7.03 -8.22
CA ARG A 26 6.89 -7.00 -7.72
C ARG A 26 7.50 -8.39 -7.61
N ALA A 27 6.77 -9.37 -7.07
CA ALA A 27 7.27 -10.73 -6.85
C ALA A 27 7.56 -11.49 -8.16
N THR A 28 6.91 -11.13 -9.26
CA THR A 28 7.13 -11.73 -10.58
C THR A 28 8.00 -10.87 -11.49
N ASP A 29 8.65 -9.82 -10.97
CA ASP A 29 9.44 -8.85 -11.73
C ASP A 29 8.70 -8.21 -12.92
N SER A 30 7.37 -8.11 -12.82
CA SER A 30 6.50 -7.58 -13.86
C SER A 30 6.33 -6.06 -13.80
N GLY A 31 7.06 -5.36 -12.92
CA GLY A 31 6.90 -3.92 -12.69
C GLY A 31 7.27 -3.01 -13.87
N LEU A 32 7.91 -3.56 -14.91
CA LEU A 32 8.20 -2.90 -16.19
C LEU A 32 7.61 -3.67 -17.38
N GLY A 33 6.60 -4.51 -17.13
CA GLY A 33 5.86 -5.22 -18.17
C GLY A 33 5.12 -4.28 -19.14
N CYS A 34 4.83 -3.04 -18.74
CA CYS A 34 4.21 -2.00 -19.54
C CYS A 34 5.06 -0.71 -19.52
N PRO A 35 5.95 -0.50 -20.51
CA PRO A 35 6.88 0.63 -20.52
C PRO A 35 6.22 2.02 -20.73
N GLY A 36 4.96 2.06 -21.15
CA GLY A 36 4.19 3.28 -21.30
C GLY A 36 3.27 3.53 -20.10
N TRP A 37 2.76 4.75 -19.96
CA TRP A 37 1.65 5.09 -19.07
C TRP A 37 0.87 6.27 -19.70
N PRO A 38 -0.48 6.25 -19.76
CA PRO A 38 -1.39 5.24 -19.21
C PRO A 38 -1.52 3.97 -20.05
N THR A 39 -1.11 4.01 -21.33
CA THR A 39 -1.19 2.87 -22.25
C THR A 39 -0.02 1.89 -22.07
N CYS A 40 -0.22 0.64 -22.48
CA CYS A 40 0.82 -0.40 -22.48
C CYS A 40 1.22 -0.68 -23.93
N TYR A 41 2.51 -0.49 -24.27
CA TYR A 41 3.00 -0.57 -25.66
C TYR A 41 2.20 0.29 -26.67
N GLY A 42 1.76 1.48 -26.24
CA GLY A 42 0.96 2.39 -27.07
C GLY A 42 -0.48 1.95 -27.30
N ARG A 43 -0.95 0.89 -26.64
CA ARG A 43 -2.30 0.33 -26.77
C ARG A 43 -3.00 0.27 -25.41
N TRP A 44 -4.33 0.24 -25.41
CA TRP A 44 -5.14 0.09 -24.19
C TRP A 44 -5.23 -1.35 -23.70
N ILE A 45 -5.10 -2.32 -24.60
CA ILE A 45 -5.03 -3.75 -24.30
C ILE A 45 -3.58 -4.18 -24.53
N PRO A 46 -2.93 -4.85 -23.56
CA PRO A 46 -1.54 -5.24 -23.68
C PRO A 46 -1.38 -6.38 -24.68
N PRO A 47 -0.16 -6.59 -25.22
CA PRO A 47 0.16 -7.82 -25.95
C PRO A 47 -0.03 -9.04 -25.03
N ALA A 48 -0.18 -10.23 -25.63
CA ALA A 48 -0.30 -11.51 -24.92
C ALA A 48 1.05 -11.97 -24.31
N ASN A 49 1.69 -11.09 -23.55
CA ASN A 49 2.91 -11.32 -22.80
C ASN A 49 2.58 -11.36 -21.30
N HIS A 50 3.13 -12.33 -20.59
CA HIS A 50 2.79 -12.57 -19.18
C HIS A 50 3.07 -11.36 -18.27
N HIS A 51 4.25 -10.75 -18.37
CA HIS A 51 4.60 -9.58 -17.57
C HIS A 51 3.71 -8.37 -17.88
N ALA A 52 3.45 -8.12 -19.16
CA ALA A 52 2.55 -7.04 -19.59
C ALA A 52 1.12 -7.24 -19.07
N ILE A 53 0.60 -8.47 -19.11
CA ILE A 53 -0.74 -8.81 -18.60
C ILE A 53 -0.82 -8.58 -17.09
N ILE A 54 0.19 -9.02 -16.32
CA ILE A 54 0.22 -8.82 -14.87
C ILE A 54 0.19 -7.34 -14.52
N GLU A 55 1.08 -6.52 -15.11
CA GLU A 55 1.14 -5.09 -14.80
C GLU A 55 -0.12 -4.36 -15.26
N TRP A 56 -0.61 -4.66 -16.46
CA TRP A 56 -1.84 -4.08 -16.98
C TRP A 56 -3.06 -4.43 -16.11
N THR A 57 -3.15 -5.66 -15.62
CA THR A 57 -4.24 -6.09 -14.73
C THR A 57 -4.20 -5.32 -13.41
N HIS A 58 -3.02 -5.09 -12.84
CA HIS A 58 -2.85 -4.22 -11.68
C HIS A 58 -3.34 -2.78 -11.95
N ARG A 59 -2.99 -2.20 -13.11
CA ARG A 59 -3.46 -0.86 -13.53
C ARG A 59 -4.98 -0.79 -13.75
N LEU A 60 -5.58 -1.87 -14.28
CA LEU A 60 -7.02 -1.99 -14.45
C LEU A 60 -7.73 -2.03 -13.09
N LEU A 61 -7.22 -2.82 -12.14
CA LEU A 61 -7.73 -2.85 -10.76
C LEU A 61 -7.59 -1.49 -10.08
N ALA A 62 -6.49 -0.77 -10.31
CA ALA A 62 -6.29 0.58 -9.79
C ALA A 62 -7.33 1.57 -10.33
N SER A 63 -7.69 1.44 -11.61
CA SER A 63 -8.74 2.25 -12.23
C SER A 63 -10.10 1.95 -11.60
N LEU A 64 -10.44 0.68 -11.37
CA LEU A 64 -11.68 0.27 -10.71
C LEU A 64 -11.78 0.81 -9.28
N VAL A 65 -10.69 0.73 -8.50
CA VAL A 65 -10.61 1.30 -7.15
C VAL A 65 -10.79 2.82 -7.20
N SER A 66 -10.18 3.50 -8.17
CA SER A 66 -10.30 4.96 -8.34
C SER A 66 -11.76 5.39 -8.58
N PHE A 67 -12.50 4.66 -9.41
CA PHE A 67 -13.93 4.91 -9.58
C PHE A 67 -14.72 4.69 -8.29
N GLY A 68 -14.43 3.62 -7.53
CA GLY A 68 -15.05 3.35 -6.24
C GLY A 68 -14.79 4.47 -5.21
N VAL A 69 -13.57 5.01 -5.18
CA VAL A 69 -13.18 6.13 -4.32
C VAL A 69 -13.94 7.41 -4.69
N ILE A 70 -13.99 7.75 -5.98
CA ILE A 70 -14.72 8.93 -6.46
C ILE A 70 -16.21 8.80 -6.13
N ALA A 71 -16.82 7.65 -6.40
CA ALA A 71 -18.21 7.39 -6.05
C ALA A 71 -18.47 7.49 -4.54
N THR A 72 -17.57 6.96 -3.71
CA THR A 72 -17.64 7.06 -2.25
C THR A 72 -17.59 8.52 -1.79
N CYS A 73 -16.66 9.32 -2.32
CA CYS A 73 -16.55 10.74 -2.04
C CYS A 73 -17.82 11.51 -2.45
N VAL A 74 -18.30 11.30 -3.68
CA VAL A 74 -19.51 11.96 -4.21
C VAL A 74 -20.72 11.63 -3.35
N VAL A 75 -20.95 10.35 -3.02
CA VAL A 75 -22.09 9.95 -2.18
C VAL A 75 -21.97 10.52 -0.77
N ALA A 76 -20.77 10.52 -0.17
CA ALA A 76 -20.52 11.13 1.12
C ALA A 76 -20.84 12.64 1.12
N VAL A 77 -20.32 13.37 0.13
CA VAL A 77 -20.51 14.83 0.00
C VAL A 77 -21.94 15.18 -0.37
N LEU A 78 -22.67 14.38 -1.13
CA LEU A 78 -24.04 14.73 -1.54
C LEU A 78 -25.08 14.36 -0.46
N PHE A 79 -24.95 13.20 0.17
CA PHE A 79 -26.01 12.63 1.01
C PHE A 79 -25.67 12.57 2.51
N TYR A 80 -24.39 12.73 2.89
CA TYR A 80 -23.93 12.61 4.28
C TYR A 80 -23.32 13.92 4.81
N ARG A 81 -23.69 15.08 4.24
CA ARG A 81 -23.18 16.42 4.63
C ARG A 81 -23.26 16.75 6.12
N ARG A 82 -24.20 16.16 6.84
CA ARG A 82 -24.36 16.34 8.30
C ARG A 82 -23.28 15.62 9.11
N ASP A 83 -22.72 14.53 8.59
CA ASP A 83 -21.58 13.84 9.22
C ASP A 83 -20.27 14.40 8.64
N ARG A 84 -19.74 15.42 9.32
CA ARG A 84 -18.47 16.08 8.92
C ARG A 84 -17.32 15.08 8.78
N ARG A 85 -17.27 14.04 9.61
CA ARG A 85 -16.17 13.07 9.59
C ARG A 85 -16.21 12.22 8.32
N THR A 86 -17.39 11.74 7.94
CA THR A 86 -17.61 11.01 6.69
C THR A 86 -17.23 11.86 5.48
N VAL A 87 -17.62 13.14 5.46
CA VAL A 87 -17.28 14.06 4.36
C VAL A 87 -15.78 14.34 4.31
N THR A 88 -15.14 14.66 5.43
CA THR A 88 -13.69 14.93 5.47
C THR A 88 -12.88 13.73 5.00
N LEU A 89 -13.21 12.52 5.46
CA LEU A 89 -12.53 11.30 5.02
C LEU A 89 -12.80 11.02 3.54
N GLY A 90 -14.04 11.19 3.08
CA GLY A 90 -14.41 11.05 1.67
C GLY A 90 -13.66 12.03 0.76
N LEU A 91 -13.45 13.27 1.20
CA LEU A 91 -12.64 14.26 0.49
C LEU A 91 -11.15 13.92 0.54
N ALA A 92 -10.64 13.40 1.66
CA ALA A 92 -9.23 13.09 1.85
C ALA A 92 -8.75 11.91 0.97
N ILE A 93 -9.59 10.92 0.70
CA ILE A 93 -9.20 9.75 -0.12
C ILE A 93 -8.99 10.09 -1.61
N VAL A 94 -9.58 11.17 -2.12
CA VAL A 94 -9.44 11.60 -3.53
C VAL A 94 -8.02 12.07 -3.88
N PRO A 95 -7.42 13.06 -3.19
CA PRO A 95 -6.04 13.45 -3.46
C PRO A 95 -5.05 12.31 -3.19
N LEU A 96 -5.33 11.42 -2.23
CA LEU A 96 -4.49 10.25 -1.97
C LEU A 96 -4.47 9.27 -3.15
N VAL A 97 -5.63 8.95 -3.77
CA VAL A 97 -5.67 8.05 -4.93
C VAL A 97 -5.07 8.70 -6.18
N ILE A 98 -5.22 10.02 -6.35
CA ILE A 98 -4.54 10.77 -7.41
C ILE A 98 -3.03 10.71 -7.22
N GLY A 99 -2.56 10.98 -5.99
CA GLY A 99 -1.15 10.87 -5.65
C GLY A 99 -0.59 9.47 -5.88
N GLN A 100 -1.36 8.42 -5.58
CA GLN A 100 -1.00 7.03 -5.89
C GLN A 100 -0.85 6.79 -7.39
N ALA A 101 -1.81 7.23 -8.21
CA ALA A 101 -1.73 7.06 -9.66
C ALA A 101 -0.51 7.80 -10.26
N LEU A 102 -0.26 9.03 -9.81
CA LEU A 102 0.89 9.82 -10.25
C LEU A 102 2.23 9.21 -9.81
N LEU A 103 2.32 8.77 -8.56
CA LEU A 103 3.53 8.14 -8.04
C LEU A 103 3.76 6.76 -8.67
N GLY A 104 2.70 6.01 -8.99
CA GLY A 104 2.80 4.76 -9.75
C GLY A 104 3.34 4.98 -11.16
N ALA A 105 2.89 6.03 -11.86
CA ALA A 105 3.47 6.42 -13.14
C ALA A 105 4.95 6.83 -13.01
N TYR A 106 5.29 7.52 -11.92
CA TYR A 106 6.66 7.92 -11.61
C TYR A 106 7.59 6.72 -11.36
N VAL A 107 7.12 5.71 -10.62
CA VAL A 107 7.85 4.45 -10.37
C VAL A 107 8.25 3.76 -11.68
N VAL A 108 7.31 3.65 -12.63
CA VAL A 108 7.60 3.05 -13.95
C VAL A 108 8.64 3.87 -14.72
N LYS A 109 8.47 5.20 -14.74
CA LYS A 109 9.41 6.11 -15.42
C LYS A 109 10.82 6.04 -14.83
N HIS A 110 10.93 5.87 -13.52
CA HIS A 110 12.18 5.75 -12.77
C HIS A 110 12.66 4.30 -12.62
N LYS A 111 12.16 3.37 -13.45
CA LYS A 111 12.64 1.99 -13.56
C LYS A 111 12.69 1.27 -12.20
N LEU A 112 11.66 1.48 -11.37
CA LEU A 112 11.51 0.83 -10.06
C LEU A 112 12.60 1.18 -9.04
N GLU A 113 13.20 2.38 -9.12
CA GLU A 113 14.16 2.86 -8.12
C GLU A 113 13.61 2.71 -6.70
N ALA A 114 14.39 2.14 -5.77
CA ALA A 114 13.91 1.62 -4.49
C ALA A 114 13.08 2.63 -3.69
N TRP A 115 13.53 3.90 -3.61
CA TRP A 115 12.81 4.93 -2.86
C TRP A 115 11.47 5.29 -3.48
N THR A 116 11.33 5.20 -4.80
CA THR A 116 10.07 5.48 -5.49
C THR A 116 9.02 4.42 -5.18
N VAL A 117 9.44 3.15 -5.16
CA VAL A 117 8.59 2.00 -4.80
C VAL A 117 8.18 2.08 -3.32
N VAL A 118 9.12 2.43 -2.44
CA VAL A 118 8.86 2.60 -1.00
C VAL A 118 7.89 3.76 -0.75
N ALA A 119 8.08 4.88 -1.44
CA ALA A 119 7.16 6.02 -1.37
C ALA A 119 5.77 5.64 -1.89
N HIS A 120 5.70 4.88 -2.99
CA HIS A 120 4.44 4.39 -3.55
C HIS A 120 3.70 3.49 -2.56
N LEU A 121 4.40 2.53 -1.95
CA LEU A 121 3.85 1.66 -0.91
C LEU A 121 3.37 2.48 0.29
N GLY A 122 4.20 3.40 0.80
CA GLY A 122 3.86 4.21 1.98
C GLY A 122 2.61 5.07 1.79
N LEU A 123 2.52 5.77 0.65
CA LEU A 123 1.32 6.54 0.31
C LEU A 123 0.11 5.61 0.09
N GLY A 124 0.30 4.42 -0.48
CA GLY A 124 -0.75 3.42 -0.71
C GLY A 124 -1.32 2.86 0.60
N MET A 125 -0.46 2.60 1.59
CA MET A 125 -0.87 2.18 2.92
C MET A 125 -1.60 3.31 3.67
N GLY A 126 -1.19 4.57 3.51
CA GLY A 126 -1.94 5.73 4.04
C GLY A 126 -3.33 5.89 3.41
N PHE A 127 -3.43 5.70 2.08
CA PHE A 127 -4.70 5.64 1.36
C PHE A 127 -5.60 4.51 1.89
N ALA A 128 -5.08 3.29 1.96
CA ALA A 128 -5.82 2.13 2.45
C ALA A 128 -6.29 2.34 3.91
N ALA A 129 -5.42 2.82 4.79
CA ALA A 129 -5.76 3.11 6.18
C ALA A 129 -6.90 4.14 6.30
N THR A 130 -6.86 5.20 5.49
CA THR A 130 -7.93 6.23 5.47
C THR A 130 -9.26 5.64 5.01
N LEU A 131 -9.25 4.80 3.96
CA LEU A 131 -10.44 4.15 3.44
C LEU A 131 -11.00 3.09 4.41
N ILE A 132 -10.14 2.30 5.06
CA ILE A 132 -10.52 1.37 6.12
C ILE A 132 -11.15 2.13 7.29
N PHE A 133 -10.55 3.24 7.69
CA PHE A 133 -11.06 4.08 8.77
C PHE A 133 -12.47 4.61 8.46
N LEU A 134 -12.68 5.09 7.24
CA LEU A 134 -14.01 5.49 6.76
C LEU A 134 -14.99 4.32 6.80
N THR A 135 -14.60 3.16 6.28
CA THR A 135 -15.44 1.96 6.27
C THR A 135 -15.84 1.54 7.68
N VAL A 136 -14.90 1.49 8.63
CA VAL A 136 -15.18 1.15 10.04
C VAL A 136 -16.14 2.17 10.67
N HIS A 137 -15.93 3.47 10.43
CA HIS A 137 -16.84 4.52 10.92
C HIS A 137 -18.26 4.37 10.37
N LEU A 138 -18.41 3.88 9.15
CA LEU A 138 -19.72 3.67 8.50
C LEU A 138 -20.40 2.35 8.88
N THR A 139 -19.65 1.34 9.31
CA THR A 139 -20.18 -0.01 9.62
C THR A 139 -20.38 -0.26 11.10
N THR A 140 -19.59 0.38 11.96
CA THR A 140 -19.58 0.13 13.40
C THR A 140 -20.45 1.15 14.13
N THR A 141 -21.46 0.66 14.84
CA THR A 141 -22.37 1.47 15.67
C THR A 141 -21.93 1.56 17.12
N SER A 142 -21.15 0.59 17.62
CA SER A 142 -20.63 0.57 18.99
C SER A 142 -19.31 1.33 19.09
N ARG A 143 -19.26 2.35 19.94
CA ARG A 143 -18.03 3.09 20.26
C ARG A 143 -17.59 2.76 21.68
N GLY A 144 -16.76 1.73 21.83
CA GLY A 144 -15.90 1.64 23.02
C GLY A 144 -14.89 2.79 22.99
N ARG A 145 -14.75 3.53 24.10
CA ARG A 145 -13.66 4.51 24.24
C ARG A 145 -12.42 3.80 24.75
N ALA A 146 -11.36 3.75 23.95
CA ALA A 146 -10.05 3.34 24.42
C ALA A 146 -9.49 4.36 25.42
N THR A 147 -8.71 3.89 26.40
CA THR A 147 -7.96 4.80 27.28
C THR A 147 -6.85 5.50 26.50
N PRO A 148 -6.36 6.68 26.95
CA PRO A 148 -5.24 7.37 26.28
C PRO A 148 -3.99 6.49 26.15
N ARG A 149 -3.70 5.66 27.18
CA ARG A 149 -2.59 4.71 27.15
C ARG A 149 -2.79 3.64 26.07
N THR A 150 -3.98 3.03 26.02
CA THR A 150 -4.29 2.02 25.00
C THR A 150 -4.21 2.60 23.59
N LEU A 151 -4.76 3.82 23.38
CA LEU A 151 -4.68 4.50 22.10
C LEU A 151 -3.23 4.78 21.70
N GLY A 152 -2.41 5.28 22.63
CA GLY A 152 -0.98 5.50 22.38
C GLY A 152 -0.23 4.24 21.97
N LEU A 153 -0.49 3.11 22.64
CA LEU A 153 0.11 1.81 22.30
C LEU A 153 -0.34 1.32 20.91
N LEU A 154 -1.63 1.44 20.58
CA LEU A 154 -2.15 1.06 19.26
C LEU A 154 -1.57 1.94 18.14
N THR A 155 -1.44 3.24 18.38
CA THR A 155 -0.81 4.16 17.43
C THR A 155 0.67 3.86 17.25
N ALA A 156 1.39 3.57 18.33
CA ALA A 156 2.80 3.17 18.27
C ALA A 156 2.98 1.85 17.51
N ALA A 157 2.13 0.84 17.79
CA ALA A 157 2.16 -0.43 17.08
C ALA A 157 1.85 -0.26 15.58
N ALA A 158 0.83 0.53 15.22
CA ALA A 158 0.50 0.82 13.83
C ALA A 158 1.66 1.54 13.10
N GLY A 159 2.29 2.53 13.76
CA GLY A 159 3.46 3.21 13.22
C GLY A 159 4.67 2.28 13.07
N GLY A 160 4.87 1.37 14.02
CA GLY A 160 5.94 0.37 13.98
C GLY A 160 5.77 -0.62 12.84
N VAL A 161 4.56 -1.17 12.66
CA VAL A 161 4.21 -2.02 11.51
C VAL A 161 4.34 -1.27 10.19
N PHE A 162 3.92 -0.01 10.13
CA PHE A 162 4.11 0.81 8.94
C PHE A 162 5.60 0.96 8.58
N LEU A 163 6.45 1.24 9.57
CA LEU A 163 7.91 1.28 9.37
C LEU A 163 8.46 -0.09 8.92
N GLN A 164 7.98 -1.20 9.48
CA GLN A 164 8.36 -2.55 9.04
C GLN A 164 8.05 -2.79 7.56
N LEU A 165 6.87 -2.36 7.10
CA LEU A 165 6.48 -2.48 5.69
C LEU A 165 7.41 -1.67 4.78
N LEU A 166 7.79 -0.46 5.18
CA LEU A 166 8.73 0.38 4.42
C LEU A 166 10.14 -0.23 4.39
N LEU A 167 10.63 -0.73 5.53
CA LEU A 167 11.92 -1.43 5.60
C LEU A 167 11.93 -2.68 4.72
N GLY A 168 10.86 -3.46 4.72
CA GLY A 168 10.72 -4.65 3.87
C GLY A 168 10.70 -4.30 2.38
N SER A 169 10.00 -3.22 2.01
CA SER A 169 10.02 -2.70 0.64
C SER A 169 11.42 -2.21 0.24
N TRP A 170 12.14 -1.56 1.15
CA TRP A 170 13.50 -1.08 0.90
C TRP A 170 14.48 -2.24 0.70
N VAL A 171 14.40 -3.27 1.55
CA VAL A 171 15.16 -4.53 1.41
C VAL A 171 14.93 -5.16 0.04
N THR A 172 13.67 -5.22 -0.40
CA THR A 172 13.32 -5.78 -1.71
C THR A 172 13.83 -4.90 -2.85
N GLY A 173 13.76 -3.57 -2.69
CA GLY A 173 14.23 -2.59 -3.69
C GLY A 173 15.74 -2.64 -3.91
N GLN A 174 16.51 -2.82 -2.83
CA GLN A 174 17.97 -2.94 -2.86
C GLN A 174 18.48 -4.37 -3.10
N GLU A 175 17.59 -5.30 -3.49
CA GLU A 175 17.89 -6.72 -3.71
C GLU A 175 18.57 -7.41 -2.50
N ALA A 176 18.38 -6.87 -1.30
CA ALA A 176 18.98 -7.36 -0.08
C ALA A 176 18.25 -8.60 0.48
N GLY A 177 17.20 -9.09 -0.19
CA GLY A 177 16.35 -10.22 0.23
C GLY A 177 17.12 -11.46 0.68
N LEU A 178 18.23 -11.77 0.02
CA LEU A 178 19.05 -12.96 0.25
C LEU A 178 20.42 -12.66 0.86
N ALA A 179 20.62 -11.47 1.47
CA ALA A 179 21.89 -11.14 2.13
C ALA A 179 22.25 -12.14 3.24
N PHE A 180 21.25 -12.75 3.88
CA PHE A 180 21.41 -13.86 4.82
C PHE A 180 20.41 -14.98 4.49
N LYS A 181 20.94 -16.18 4.24
CA LYS A 181 20.16 -17.36 3.83
C LYS A 181 19.62 -18.17 5.01
N ASP A 182 20.13 -17.90 6.20
CA ASP A 182 19.72 -18.53 7.46
C ASP A 182 18.74 -17.66 8.24
N TRP A 183 18.10 -18.31 9.22
CA TRP A 183 17.15 -17.73 10.15
C TRP A 183 17.22 -18.52 11.47
N PRO A 184 17.21 -17.88 12.65
CA PRO A 184 17.08 -16.45 12.92
C PRO A 184 18.38 -15.63 12.79
N LEU A 185 19.51 -16.31 12.57
CA LEU A 185 20.84 -15.70 12.55
C LEU A 185 21.16 -15.02 11.21
N TYR A 186 22.33 -14.38 11.17
CA TYR A 186 22.87 -13.62 10.05
C TYR A 186 24.20 -14.23 9.59
N GLY A 187 24.13 -15.37 8.89
CA GLY A 187 25.28 -16.17 8.50
C GLY A 187 25.94 -16.87 9.71
N GLY A 188 25.13 -17.41 10.61
CA GLY A 188 25.58 -18.05 11.84
C GLY A 188 25.95 -17.08 12.98
N LYS A 189 25.77 -15.77 12.79
CA LYS A 189 26.05 -14.73 13.80
C LYS A 189 24.76 -14.05 14.27
N VAL A 190 24.74 -13.62 15.52
CA VAL A 190 23.62 -12.80 16.07
C VAL A 190 23.70 -11.36 15.55
N VAL A 191 24.91 -10.81 15.42
CA VAL A 191 25.16 -9.50 14.79
C VAL A 191 26.15 -9.72 13.65
N PRO A 192 25.76 -9.46 12.39
CA PRO A 192 26.64 -9.63 11.23
C PRO A 192 27.63 -8.46 11.11
N ASN A 193 28.55 -8.57 10.17
CA ASN A 193 29.35 -7.42 9.75
C ASN A 193 28.48 -6.47 8.91
N LEU A 194 28.31 -5.23 9.39
CA LEU A 194 27.46 -4.21 8.77
C LEU A 194 28.20 -3.34 7.73
N GLY A 195 29.40 -3.76 7.29
CA GLY A 195 30.17 -3.04 6.28
C GLY A 195 29.54 -3.02 4.88
N HIS A 196 28.58 -3.92 4.61
CA HIS A 196 27.81 -3.94 3.37
C HIS A 196 26.38 -3.44 3.61
N GLU A 197 25.88 -2.58 2.72
CA GLU A 197 24.55 -1.98 2.82
C GLU A 197 23.43 -3.03 2.88
N SER A 198 23.52 -4.09 2.06
CA SER A 198 22.53 -5.18 2.03
C SER A 198 22.45 -5.93 3.36
N ALA A 199 23.59 -6.15 4.02
CA ALA A 199 23.67 -6.76 5.34
C ALA A 199 23.03 -5.84 6.40
N ALA A 200 23.35 -4.55 6.37
CA ALA A 200 22.79 -3.57 7.29
C ALA A 200 21.26 -3.44 7.17
N LEU A 201 20.75 -3.42 5.94
CA LEU A 201 19.32 -3.31 5.66
C LEU A 201 18.55 -4.55 6.14
N GLN A 202 19.03 -5.76 5.84
CA GLN A 202 18.40 -6.99 6.34
C GLN A 202 18.47 -7.10 7.86
N PHE A 203 19.60 -6.71 8.45
CA PHE A 203 19.75 -6.67 9.89
C PHE A 203 18.72 -5.73 10.53
N ALA A 204 18.60 -4.50 10.02
CA ALA A 204 17.62 -3.52 10.48
C ALA A 204 16.18 -4.03 10.33
N HIS A 205 15.81 -4.56 9.16
CA HIS A 205 14.46 -5.08 8.89
C HIS A 205 14.07 -6.24 9.81
N ARG A 206 14.95 -7.24 10.00
CA ARG A 206 14.69 -8.41 10.86
C ARG A 206 14.70 -8.03 12.34
N THR A 207 15.63 -7.18 12.77
CA THR A 207 15.73 -6.74 14.17
C THR A 207 14.52 -5.88 14.56
N TRP A 208 14.07 -5.00 13.66
CA TRP A 208 12.86 -4.22 13.88
C TRP A 208 11.62 -5.12 14.01
N ALA A 209 11.53 -6.18 13.20
CA ALA A 209 10.43 -7.13 13.30
C ALA A 209 10.35 -7.79 14.69
N TYR A 210 11.49 -8.12 15.30
CA TYR A 210 11.53 -8.68 16.67
C TYR A 210 11.09 -7.67 17.74
N VAL A 211 11.33 -6.37 17.55
CA VAL A 211 10.89 -5.33 18.49
C VAL A 211 9.36 -5.18 18.47
N LEU A 212 8.71 -5.52 17.36
CA LEU A 212 7.26 -5.37 17.18
C LEU A 212 6.43 -6.54 17.74
N VAL A 213 7.04 -7.70 17.98
CA VAL A 213 6.37 -8.94 18.45
C VAL A 213 6.66 -9.15 19.92
#